data_AF-A0AB34GYS8-F1
#
_entry.id   AF-A0AB34GYS8-F1
#
_cell.length_a   1.000
_cell.length_b   1.000
_cell.length_c   1.000
_cell.angle_alpha   90.00
_cell.angle_beta   90.00
_cell.angle_gamma   90.00
#
_symmetry.space_group_name_H-M   'P 1'
#
loop_
_entity.id
_entity.type
_entity.pdbx_description
1 polymer ?
#
loop_
_entity_poly.entity_id
_entity_poly.type
_entity_poly.pdbx_seq_one_letter_code
_entity_poly.pdbx_strand_id
1 'polypeptide(L)'
;MLNKSLLSLQVGWKTTREYYTFMWVTLPVDLNSKPAKQQEVQFKAYYLPKDDEYYQFCYVDQDGVVRGASIPFQFRPENEEDILVVTTQGEVEEIEQHNKELCKENKQLKDSCVGLQKQNSDTQAELQRKQEELETLKSINKKLEQTMKEQKDCWETELLQ
;
A
#
# COMPACT_ATOMS: atom_id res chain seq x y z
N MET A 1 -9.04 -1.96 53.15
CA MET A 1 -8.97 -1.97 51.67
C MET A 1 -9.67 -3.23 51.19
N LEU A 2 -10.67 -3.09 50.34
CA LEU A 2 -11.37 -4.23 49.73
C LEU A 2 -10.53 -4.68 48.54
N ASN A 3 -9.79 -5.78 48.71
CA ASN A 3 -8.84 -6.25 47.72
C ASN A 3 -9.57 -7.11 46.68
N LYS A 4 -9.58 -6.69 45.42
CA LYS A 4 -10.08 -7.46 44.29
C LYS A 4 -8.91 -7.86 43.40
N SER A 5 -9.01 -8.95 42.66
CA SER A 5 -7.91 -9.46 41.85
C SER A 5 -8.34 -9.83 40.44
N LEU A 6 -7.41 -9.70 39.49
CA LEU A 6 -7.53 -10.27 38.14
C LEU A 6 -6.57 -11.45 38.06
N LEU A 7 -7.13 -12.63 37.86
CA LEU A 7 -6.40 -13.90 37.77
C LEU A 7 -6.22 -14.27 36.29
N SER A 8 -5.06 -14.82 35.92
CA SER A 8 -4.88 -15.58 34.69
C SER A 8 -5.01 -17.07 35.03
N LEU A 9 -5.97 -17.75 34.42
CA LEU A 9 -6.30 -19.15 34.69
C LEU A 9 -6.31 -19.93 33.38
N GLN A 10 -5.77 -21.16 33.40
CA GLN A 10 -5.90 -22.08 32.28
C GLN A 10 -7.37 -22.49 32.09
N VAL A 11 -7.86 -22.57 30.85
CA VAL A 11 -9.25 -22.94 30.55
C VAL A 11 -9.57 -24.32 31.14
N GLY A 12 -10.75 -24.45 31.76
CA GLY A 12 -11.17 -25.67 32.46
C GLY A 12 -10.84 -25.70 33.96
N TRP A 13 -10.34 -24.59 34.52
CA TRP A 13 -10.14 -24.41 35.96
C TRP A 13 -11.43 -24.68 36.76
N LYS A 14 -11.29 -25.31 37.94
CA LYS A 14 -12.42 -25.65 38.83
C LYS A 14 -12.56 -24.72 40.01
N THR A 15 -11.46 -24.08 40.42
CA THR A 15 -11.44 -23.14 41.54
C THR A 15 -10.50 -21.97 41.27
N THR A 16 -10.78 -20.82 41.88
CA THR A 16 -9.94 -19.62 41.78
C THR A 16 -8.55 -19.79 42.38
N ARG A 17 -8.30 -20.88 43.11
CA ARG A 17 -6.97 -21.24 43.62
C ARG A 17 -6.03 -21.83 42.56
N GLU A 18 -6.54 -22.19 41.39
CA GLU A 18 -5.78 -22.75 40.26
C GLU A 18 -5.18 -21.64 39.37
N TYR A 19 -5.04 -20.40 39.90
CA TYR A 19 -4.49 -19.29 39.12
C TYR A 19 -3.02 -19.54 38.77
N TYR A 20 -2.64 -19.17 37.55
CA TYR A 20 -1.26 -19.16 37.10
C TYR A 20 -0.52 -17.93 37.65
N THR A 21 -1.13 -16.75 37.46
CA THR A 21 -0.65 -15.48 37.99
C THR A 21 -1.82 -14.56 38.31
N PHE A 22 -1.58 -13.54 39.12
CA PHE A 22 -2.61 -12.58 39.47
C PHE A 22 -2.06 -11.18 39.68
N MET A 23 -2.96 -10.20 39.58
CA MET A 23 -2.70 -8.82 39.94
C MET A 23 -3.84 -8.29 40.80
N TRP A 24 -3.50 -7.48 41.80
CA TRP A 24 -4.49 -6.73 42.55
C TRP A 24 -5.06 -5.59 41.70
N VAL A 25 -6.38 -5.41 41.75
CA VAL A 25 -7.08 -4.34 41.04
C VAL A 25 -7.47 -3.27 42.04
N THR A 26 -7.02 -2.03 41.82
CA THR A 26 -7.42 -0.89 42.63
C THR A 26 -8.83 -0.45 42.25
N LEU A 27 -9.69 -0.27 43.25
CA LEU A 27 -11.01 0.30 43.03
C LEU A 27 -10.87 1.76 42.57
N PRO A 28 -11.69 2.22 41.61
CA PRO A 28 -11.68 3.61 41.20
C PRO A 28 -12.14 4.47 42.38
N VAL A 29 -11.42 5.58 42.60
CA VAL A 29 -11.61 6.46 43.76
C VAL A 29 -12.98 7.16 43.74
N ASP A 30 -13.57 7.38 42.56
CA ASP A 30 -14.88 8.00 42.39
C ASP A 30 -15.87 7.06 41.67
N LEU A 31 -16.81 6.50 42.44
CA LEU A 31 -17.91 5.66 41.93
C LEU A 31 -19.07 6.50 41.32
N ASN A 32 -19.06 7.82 41.50
CA ASN A 32 -20.18 8.72 41.15
C ASN A 32 -20.01 9.48 39.81
N SER A 33 -18.92 9.30 39.07
CA SER A 33 -18.76 9.92 37.74
C SER A 33 -19.13 8.94 36.61
N LYS A 34 -20.16 9.26 35.81
CA LYS A 34 -20.48 8.59 34.52
C LYS A 34 -19.31 8.71 33.51
N PRO A 35 -19.25 7.91 32.41
CA PRO A 35 -19.50 6.47 32.29
C PRO A 35 -18.33 5.66 32.87
N ALA A 36 -18.44 4.34 32.92
CA ALA A 36 -17.43 3.44 33.47
C ALA A 36 -16.03 3.77 32.95
N LYS A 37 -15.18 4.35 33.80
CA LYS A 37 -13.77 4.62 33.47
C LYS A 37 -13.10 3.29 33.13
N GLN A 38 -12.45 3.23 31.97
CA GLN A 38 -11.63 2.10 31.56
C GLN A 38 -10.56 1.86 32.63
N GLN A 39 -10.48 0.62 33.12
CA GLN A 39 -9.45 0.17 34.07
C GLN A 39 -8.53 -0.80 33.36
N GLU A 40 -7.24 -0.68 33.65
CA GLU A 40 -6.20 -1.53 33.10
C GLU A 40 -5.31 -2.06 34.22
N VAL A 41 -4.71 -3.23 33.96
CA VAL A 41 -3.73 -3.85 34.86
C VAL A 41 -2.63 -4.48 34.03
N GLN A 42 -1.39 -4.33 34.48
CA GLN A 42 -0.23 -4.81 33.73
C GLN A 42 0.34 -6.08 34.37
N PHE A 43 0.37 -7.17 33.60
CA PHE A 43 1.13 -8.37 33.95
C PHE A 43 2.56 -8.26 33.45
N LYS A 44 3.54 -8.62 34.28
CA LYS A 44 4.95 -8.66 33.85
C LYS A 44 5.22 -9.93 33.06
N ALA A 45 5.94 -9.80 31.94
CA ALA A 45 6.16 -10.88 30.97
C ALA A 45 6.83 -12.15 31.56
N TYR A 46 7.61 -12.01 32.63
CA TYR A 46 8.27 -13.14 33.29
C TYR A 46 7.31 -14.00 34.14
N TYR A 47 6.13 -13.48 34.49
CA TYR A 47 5.07 -14.23 35.15
C TYR A 47 4.02 -14.79 34.18
N LEU A 48 4.22 -14.64 32.87
CA LEU A 48 3.28 -15.17 31.88
C LEU A 48 3.59 -16.63 31.55
N PRO A 49 2.57 -17.45 31.24
CA PRO A 49 2.74 -18.80 30.71
C PRO A 49 3.74 -18.88 29.54
N LYS A 50 4.39 -20.04 29.43
CA LYS A 50 5.35 -20.36 28.36
C LYS A 50 4.94 -21.56 27.51
N ASP A 51 3.79 -22.14 27.84
CA ASP A 51 3.14 -23.22 27.10
C ASP A 51 2.09 -22.65 26.11
N ASP A 52 1.58 -23.53 25.26
CA ASP A 52 0.57 -23.21 24.24
C ASP A 52 -0.86 -23.50 24.76
N GLU A 53 -1.07 -23.56 26.07
CA GLU A 53 -2.41 -23.78 26.63
C GLU A 53 -3.28 -22.52 26.50
N TYR A 54 -4.60 -22.72 26.50
CA TYR A 54 -5.53 -21.60 26.52
C TYR A 54 -5.70 -21.07 27.95
N TYR A 55 -5.62 -19.75 28.08
CA TYR A 55 -5.84 -19.00 29.31
C TYR A 55 -6.99 -18.03 29.16
N GLN A 56 -7.58 -17.62 30.27
CA GLN A 56 -8.53 -16.53 30.33
C GLN A 56 -8.27 -15.67 31.57
N PHE A 57 -8.62 -14.39 31.49
CA PHE A 57 -8.64 -13.54 32.67
C PHE A 57 -9.94 -13.71 33.43
N CYS A 58 -9.88 -13.85 34.75
CA CYS A 58 -11.04 -13.86 35.62
C CYS A 58 -10.93 -12.78 36.70
N TYR A 59 -11.95 -11.94 36.79
CA TYR A 59 -12.05 -10.93 37.84
C TYR A 59 -12.73 -11.53 39.06
N VAL A 60 -12.00 -11.54 40.19
CA VAL A 60 -12.43 -12.15 41.44
C VAL A 60 -12.54 -11.07 42.51
N ASP A 61 -13.68 -11.04 43.19
CA ASP A 61 -13.89 -10.12 44.29
C ASP A 61 -13.26 -10.61 45.60
N GLN A 62 -13.43 -9.82 46.65
CA GLN A 62 -12.89 -10.10 47.98
C GLN A 62 -13.43 -11.39 48.62
N ASP A 63 -14.62 -11.84 48.19
CA ASP A 63 -15.28 -13.03 48.72
C ASP A 63 -14.83 -14.30 47.94
N GLY A 64 -13.90 -14.13 46.98
CA GLY A 64 -13.42 -15.21 46.13
C GLY A 64 -14.37 -15.55 44.98
N VAL A 65 -15.38 -14.72 44.72
CA VAL A 65 -16.41 -14.95 43.70
C VAL A 65 -15.96 -14.35 42.37
N VAL A 66 -16.06 -15.14 41.30
CA VAL A 66 -15.79 -14.69 39.94
C VAL A 66 -16.93 -13.80 39.46
N ARG A 67 -16.61 -12.54 39.12
CA ARG A 67 -17.57 -11.53 38.66
C ARG A 67 -17.48 -11.25 37.15
N GLY A 68 -16.49 -11.81 36.47
CA GLY A 68 -16.35 -11.74 35.03
C GLY A 68 -15.19 -12.59 34.53
N ALA A 69 -15.26 -13.02 33.27
CA ALA A 69 -14.22 -13.76 32.58
C ALA A 69 -14.04 -13.23 31.15
N SER A 70 -12.81 -13.17 30.66
CA SER A 70 -12.53 -12.84 29.27
C SER A 70 -12.80 -14.03 28.35
N ILE A 71 -12.75 -13.78 27.04
CA ILE A 71 -12.55 -14.86 26.06
C ILE A 71 -11.21 -15.56 26.29
N PRO A 72 -11.08 -16.85 25.94
CA PRO A 72 -9.80 -17.55 25.96
C PRO A 72 -8.77 -16.96 24.99
N PHE A 73 -7.48 -17.02 25.36
CA PHE A 73 -6.34 -16.58 24.56
C PHE A 73 -5.10 -17.44 24.84
N GLN A 74 -4.08 -17.36 23.99
CA GLN A 74 -2.80 -18.07 24.14
C GLN A 74 -1.64 -17.06 24.11
N PHE A 75 -0.52 -17.42 24.75
CA PHE A 75 0.72 -16.65 24.69
C PHE A 75 1.68 -17.23 23.65
N ARG A 76 1.28 -17.15 22.38
CA ARG A 76 2.10 -17.63 21.26
C ARG A 76 2.28 -16.54 20.20
N PRO A 77 3.33 -16.61 19.39
CA PRO A 77 3.44 -15.79 18.18
C PRO A 77 2.22 -15.99 17.29
N GLU A 78 1.83 -14.93 16.59
CA GLU A 78 0.76 -14.98 15.59
C GLU A 78 1.25 -15.83 14.39
N ASN A 79 0.52 -16.88 14.05
CA ASN A 79 0.82 -17.71 12.87
C ASN A 79 -0.10 -17.27 11.72
N GLU A 80 0.41 -17.27 10.48
CA GLU A 80 -0.37 -16.85 9.28
C GLU A 80 -1.66 -17.67 9.10
N GLU A 81 -1.69 -18.91 9.59
CA GLU A 81 -2.86 -19.80 9.54
C GLU A 81 -4.01 -19.37 10.46
N ASP A 82 -3.76 -18.53 11.48
CA ASP A 82 -4.79 -18.01 12.37
C ASP A 82 -5.53 -16.77 11.80
N ILE A 83 -5.03 -16.21 10.70
CA ILE A 83 -5.56 -15.00 10.08
C ILE A 83 -6.61 -15.37 9.04
N LEU A 84 -7.87 -15.48 9.47
CA LEU A 84 -8.99 -15.60 8.54
C LEU A 84 -9.40 -14.21 8.05
N VAL A 85 -9.01 -13.87 6.82
CA VAL A 85 -9.54 -12.67 6.14
C VAL A 85 -10.95 -12.97 5.65
N VAL A 86 -11.95 -12.41 6.32
CA VAL A 86 -13.35 -12.49 5.90
C VAL A 86 -13.69 -11.25 5.08
N THR A 87 -13.80 -11.41 3.77
CA THR A 87 -14.40 -10.41 2.86
C THR A 87 -15.83 -10.81 2.54
N THR A 88 -16.72 -9.83 2.38
CA THR A 88 -18.09 -10.12 1.94
C THR A 88 -18.12 -10.48 0.45
N GLN A 89 -19.08 -11.31 0.03
CA GLN A 89 -19.24 -11.69 -1.37
C GLN A 89 -19.41 -10.47 -2.30
N GLY A 90 -20.11 -9.43 -1.84
CA GLY A 90 -20.30 -8.20 -2.61
C GLY A 90 -18.99 -7.45 -2.86
N GLU A 91 -18.12 -7.34 -1.85
CA GLU A 91 -16.80 -6.71 -2.01
C GLU A 91 -15.92 -7.47 -3.01
N VAL A 92 -15.99 -8.81 -3.02
CA VAL A 92 -15.24 -9.62 -3.99
C VAL A 92 -15.73 -9.35 -5.41
N GLU A 93 -17.05 -9.32 -5.62
CA GLU A 93 -17.65 -9.05 -6.94
C GLU A 93 -17.31 -7.65 -7.45
N GLU A 94 -17.34 -6.63 -6.58
CA GLU A 94 -16.93 -5.26 -6.91
C GLU A 94 -15.44 -5.19 -7.31
N ILE A 95 -14.56 -5.84 -6.53
CA ILE A 95 -13.13 -5.90 -6.83
C ILE A 95 -12.88 -6.62 -8.17
N GLU A 96 -13.56 -7.74 -8.42
CA GLU A 96 -13.43 -8.47 -9.67
C GLU A 96 -13.89 -7.64 -10.88
N GLN A 97 -15.01 -6.92 -10.73
CA GLN A 97 -15.51 -6.06 -11.80
C GLN A 97 -14.56 -4.89 -12.07
N HIS A 98 -14.06 -4.24 -11.02
CA HIS A 98 -13.08 -3.16 -11.15
C HIS A 98 -11.77 -3.65 -11.80
N ASN A 99 -11.29 -4.84 -11.42
CA ASN A 99 -10.11 -5.45 -12.04
C ASN A 99 -10.30 -5.76 -13.53
N LYS A 100 -11.51 -6.18 -13.94
CA LYS A 100 -11.82 -6.38 -15.37
C LYS A 100 -11.79 -5.07 -16.15
N GLU A 101 -12.32 -3.99 -15.58
CA GLU A 101 -12.30 -2.66 -16.17
C GLU A 101 -10.87 -2.14 -16.31
N LEU A 102 -10.07 -2.21 -15.24
CA LEU A 102 -8.65 -1.84 -15.25
C LEU A 102 -7.83 -2.65 -16.27
N CYS A 103 -8.11 -3.95 -16.41
CA CYS A 103 -7.47 -4.79 -17.43
C CYS A 103 -7.79 -4.29 -18.85
N LYS A 104 -9.04 -3.91 -19.09
CA LYS A 104 -9.49 -3.40 -20.39
C LYS A 104 -8.84 -2.05 -20.72
N GLU A 105 -8.82 -1.13 -19.76
CA GLU A 105 -8.18 0.17 -19.90
C GLU A 105 -6.67 0.03 -20.15
N ASN A 106 -5.99 -0.82 -19.37
CA ASN A 106 -4.57 -1.10 -19.57
C ASN A 106 -4.27 -1.62 -20.99
N LYS A 107 -5.14 -2.50 -21.52
CA LYS A 107 -4.99 -3.00 -22.88
C LYS A 107 -5.13 -1.87 -23.90
N GLN A 108 -6.16 -1.03 -23.76
CA GLN A 108 -6.37 0.12 -24.65
C GLN A 108 -5.22 1.12 -24.59
N LEU A 109 -4.69 1.41 -23.40
CA LEU A 109 -3.52 2.28 -23.22
C LEU A 109 -2.27 1.71 -23.88
N LYS A 110 -2.03 0.39 -23.74
CA LYS A 110 -0.93 -0.28 -24.44
C LYS A 110 -1.07 -0.20 -25.96
N ASP A 111 -2.26 -0.49 -26.49
CA ASP A 111 -2.53 -0.43 -27.92
C ASP A 111 -2.33 1.00 -28.47
N SER A 112 -2.80 2.01 -27.72
CA SER A 112 -2.60 3.42 -28.05
C SER A 112 -1.13 3.82 -28.02
N CYS A 113 -0.37 3.38 -27.01
CA CYS A 113 1.05 3.66 -26.89
C CYS A 113 1.85 3.10 -28.08
N VAL A 114 1.54 1.86 -28.50
CA VAL A 114 2.15 1.26 -29.70
C VAL A 114 1.79 2.05 -30.96
N GLY A 115 0.53 2.48 -31.10
CA GLY A 115 0.08 3.30 -32.22
C GLY A 115 0.82 4.64 -32.30
N LEU A 116 0.93 5.34 -31.17
CA LEU A 116 1.65 6.62 -31.07
C LEU A 116 3.14 6.45 -31.35
N GLN A 117 3.76 5.36 -30.86
CA GLN A 117 5.17 5.09 -31.12
C GLN A 117 5.44 4.88 -32.61
N LYS A 118 4.56 4.17 -33.31
CA LYS A 118 4.64 4.00 -34.76
C LYS A 118 4.51 5.33 -35.49
N GLN A 119 3.47 6.11 -35.17
CA GLN A 119 3.25 7.41 -35.80
C GLN A 119 4.42 8.37 -35.58
N ASN A 120 5.02 8.35 -34.39
CA ASN A 120 6.18 9.17 -34.08
C ASN A 120 7.41 8.74 -34.92
N SER A 121 7.65 7.44 -35.05
CA SER A 121 8.71 6.90 -35.92
C SER A 121 8.50 7.29 -37.38
N ASP A 122 7.27 7.16 -37.89
CA ASP A 122 6.94 7.50 -39.28
C ASP A 122 7.15 9.00 -39.54
N THR A 123 6.72 9.85 -38.60
CA THR A 123 6.89 11.31 -38.66
C THR A 123 8.37 11.70 -38.61
N GLN A 124 9.16 11.04 -37.77
CA GLN A 124 10.61 11.28 -37.68
C GLN A 124 11.34 10.91 -38.98
N ALA A 125 10.93 9.81 -39.63
CA ALA A 125 11.47 9.39 -40.92
C ALA A 125 11.09 10.36 -42.05
N GLU A 126 9.88 10.92 -42.03
CA GLU A 126 9.47 11.96 -42.98
C GLU A 126 10.24 13.28 -42.77
N LEU A 127 10.43 13.68 -41.51
CA LEU A 127 11.23 14.86 -41.16
C LEU A 127 12.67 14.73 -41.68
N GLN A 128 13.30 13.56 -41.50
CA GLN A 128 14.66 13.30 -42.01
C GLN A 128 14.72 13.43 -43.54
N ARG A 129 13.77 12.83 -44.26
CA ARG A 129 13.70 12.95 -45.73
C ARG A 129 13.57 14.41 -46.17
N LYS A 130 12.71 15.19 -45.50
CA LYS A 130 12.57 16.62 -45.79
C LYS A 130 13.82 17.43 -45.47
N GLN A 131 14.56 17.06 -44.42
CA GLN A 131 15.83 17.69 -44.09
C GLN A 131 16.89 17.42 -45.17
N GLU A 132 16.98 16.18 -45.67
CA GLU A 132 17.89 15.82 -46.76
C GLU A 132 17.52 16.55 -48.07
N GLU A 133 16.24 16.57 -48.43
CA GLU A 133 15.73 17.35 -49.57
C GLU A 133 16.11 18.83 -49.46
N LEU A 134 15.95 19.43 -48.27
CA LEU A 134 16.30 20.84 -48.03
C LEU A 134 17.80 21.11 -48.21
N GLU A 135 18.67 20.24 -47.69
CA GLU A 135 20.12 20.41 -47.82
C GLU A 135 20.58 20.23 -49.27
N THR A 136 19.99 19.29 -50.01
CA THR A 136 20.28 19.15 -51.45
C THR A 136 19.85 20.39 -52.23
N LEU A 137 18.65 20.93 -51.96
CA LEU A 137 18.17 22.16 -52.61
C LEU A 137 19.06 23.36 -52.30
N LYS A 138 19.50 23.53 -51.04
CA LYS A 138 20.44 24.59 -50.64
C LYS A 138 21.76 24.50 -51.41
N SER A 139 22.30 23.30 -51.55
CA SER A 139 23.54 23.06 -52.31
C SER A 139 23.38 23.42 -53.79
N ILE A 140 22.26 23.03 -54.41
CA ILE A 140 21.94 23.38 -55.80
C ILE A 140 21.79 24.90 -55.94
N ASN A 141 21.06 25.55 -55.04
CA ASN A 141 20.83 26.99 -55.09
C ASN A 141 22.15 27.78 -54.97
N LYS A 142 23.02 27.39 -54.04
CA LYS A 142 24.37 27.97 -53.92
C LYS A 142 25.20 27.83 -55.20
N LYS A 143 25.14 26.68 -55.87
CA LYS A 143 25.83 26.47 -57.16
C LYS A 143 25.27 27.38 -58.25
N LEU A 144 23.94 27.49 -58.34
CA LEU A 144 23.28 28.37 -59.31
C LEU A 144 23.64 29.84 -59.08
N GLU A 145 23.64 30.31 -57.84
CA GLU A 145 24.08 31.67 -57.48
C GLU A 145 25.52 31.93 -57.93
N GLN A 146 26.41 30.95 -57.74
CA GLN A 146 27.81 31.07 -58.15
C GLN A 146 27.96 31.13 -59.67
N THR A 147 27.27 30.26 -60.42
CA THR A 147 27.27 30.27 -61.89
C THR A 147 26.65 31.54 -62.46
N MET A 148 25.56 32.05 -61.87
CA MET A 148 24.98 33.34 -62.27
C MET A 148 25.96 34.49 -62.07
N LYS A 149 26.73 34.47 -60.97
CA LYS A 149 27.75 35.47 -60.73
C LYS A 149 28.88 35.40 -61.75
N GLU A 150 29.38 34.19 -62.03
CA GLU A 150 30.41 33.96 -63.06
C GLU A 150 29.94 34.41 -64.45
N GLN A 151 28.70 34.12 -64.84
CA GLN A 151 28.14 34.58 -66.11
C GLN A 151 28.02 36.11 -66.18
N LYS A 152 27.57 36.74 -65.08
CA LYS A 152 27.47 38.20 -65.01
C LYS A 152 28.84 38.85 -65.14
N ASP A 153 29.83 38.37 -64.39
CA ASP A 153 31.20 38.88 -64.42
C ASP A 153 31.79 38.74 -65.84
N CYS A 154 31.53 37.62 -66.53
CA CYS A 154 31.93 37.39 -67.93
C CYS A 154 31.33 38.42 -68.89
N TRP A 155 30.01 38.66 -68.82
CA TRP A 155 29.34 39.65 -69.67
C TRP A 155 29.82 41.08 -69.39
N GLU A 156 30.11 41.43 -68.14
CA GLU A 156 30.64 42.75 -67.79
C GLU A 156 32.05 42.95 -68.38
N THR A 157 32.90 41.92 -68.41
CA THR A 157 34.21 42.00 -69.09
C THR A 157 34.10 42.11 -70.61
N GLU A 158 33.16 41.41 -71.24
CA GLU A 158 32.94 41.49 -72.70
C GLU A 158 32.42 42.86 -73.14
N LEU A 159 31.65 43.57 -72.29
CA LEU A 159 31.11 44.90 -72.60
C LEU A 159 32.16 46.04 -72.52
N LEU A 160 33.29 45.78 -71.85
CA LEU A 160 34.36 46.77 -71.62
C LEU A 160 35.53 46.66 -72.62
N GLN A 161 35.47 45.71 -73.57
CA GLN A 161 36.40 45.57 -74.71
C GLN A 161 35.83 46.20 -75.98
#